data_AF-A0A7K4H332-F1
#
_entry.id   AF-A0A7K4H332-F1
#
_cell.length_a   1.000
_cell.length_b   1.000
_cell.length_c   1.000
_cell.angle_alpha   90.00
_cell.angle_beta   90.00
_cell.angle_gamma   90.00
#
_symmetry.space_group_name_H-M   'P 1'
#
loop_
_entity.id
_entity.type
_entity.pdbx_description
1 polymer ?
#
loop_
_entity_poly.entity_id
_entity_poly.type
_entity_poly.pdbx_seq_one_letter_code
_entity_poly.pdbx_strand_id
1 'polypeptide(L)'
;MSEKSEIEKLLIEGAKLEGSEITDTKLKLIDKVIQDFAPEIAYVYQFREDESEEQQIKTGRLHENRILGIILKFYLEGKKKIKTGEVEEVYKRYFKEIARSTISTYLNMLKKESTLYKERDGRVVYYIFYENPPIGIKPFWFTRIFCIVPVYFDRAMLFSKLYIKAKKYVQQFISIYGSEDENILIRNFKFITGLIILKIFKNRSSKCVLCQFSKREIYNKLEELISIAVKDRSDVLPEDLLKNVIEKFSEIPMFDGFNILGEEIENNIPKEILRCADAYKKDLDFQIMVSIRRKDLRLKQKLVLEEQDIDS
;
A
#
# COMPACT_ATOMS: atom_id res chain seq x y z
N MET A 1 -2.79 -10.57 -35.12
CA MET A 1 -3.48 -10.32 -33.84
C MET A 1 -2.41 -10.24 -32.76
N SER A 2 -2.31 -9.13 -32.02
CA SER A 2 -1.16 -8.89 -31.14
C SER A 2 -1.27 -9.71 -29.85
N GLU A 3 -0.19 -10.37 -29.44
CA GLU A 3 -0.04 -11.14 -28.18
C GLU A 3 -0.57 -10.39 -26.93
N LYS A 4 -0.59 -9.05 -26.95
CA LYS A 4 -1.25 -8.22 -25.92
C LYS A 4 -2.73 -8.56 -25.70
N SER A 5 -3.45 -8.95 -26.75
CA SER A 5 -4.89 -9.23 -26.73
C SER A 5 -5.24 -10.56 -26.07
N GLU A 6 -4.34 -11.54 -26.16
CA GLU A 6 -4.50 -12.84 -25.51
C GLU A 6 -4.11 -12.76 -24.03
N ILE A 7 -3.10 -11.96 -23.69
CA ILE A 7 -2.73 -11.65 -22.30
C ILE A 7 -3.88 -10.98 -21.54
N GLU A 8 -4.57 -10.00 -22.16
CA GLU A 8 -5.76 -9.38 -21.55
C GLU A 8 -6.89 -10.38 -21.35
N LYS A 9 -7.15 -11.27 -22.33
CA LYS A 9 -8.17 -12.31 -22.19
C LYS A 9 -7.86 -13.33 -21.09
N LEU A 10 -6.62 -13.78 -20.98
CA LEU A 10 -6.19 -14.74 -19.96
C LEU A 10 -6.26 -14.15 -18.53
N LEU A 11 -5.96 -12.85 -18.39
CA LEU A 11 -6.13 -12.12 -17.13
C LEU A 11 -7.61 -11.95 -16.74
N ILE A 12 -8.50 -11.83 -17.72
CA ILE A 12 -9.96 -11.71 -17.52
C ILE A 12 -10.61 -13.07 -17.24
N GLU A 13 -10.17 -14.15 -17.90
CA GLU A 13 -10.74 -15.49 -17.72
C GLU A 13 -10.31 -16.14 -16.39
N GLY A 14 -9.10 -15.87 -15.90
CA GLY A 14 -8.67 -16.21 -14.54
C GLY A 14 -9.37 -15.40 -13.43
N ALA A 15 -10.10 -14.34 -13.78
CA ALA A 15 -10.83 -13.47 -12.85
C ALA A 15 -12.25 -13.98 -12.49
N LYS A 16 -12.66 -15.16 -12.95
CA LYS A 16 -13.95 -15.80 -12.60
C LYS A 16 -13.98 -16.45 -11.19
N LEU A 17 -13.25 -15.89 -10.24
CA LEU A 17 -13.57 -16.04 -8.82
C LEU A 17 -14.30 -14.77 -8.43
N GLU A 18 -15.59 -14.89 -8.09
CA GLU A 18 -16.49 -13.79 -7.69
C GLU A 18 -15.83 -12.93 -6.60
N GLY A 19 -15.09 -11.91 -7.03
CA GLY A 19 -14.45 -10.91 -6.20
C GLY A 19 -15.28 -9.64 -6.25
N SER A 20 -15.63 -9.09 -5.10
CA SER A 20 -16.33 -7.81 -4.98
C SER A 20 -15.51 -6.72 -5.70
N GLU A 21 -16.14 -6.02 -6.64
CA GLU A 21 -15.51 -4.92 -7.39
C GLU A 21 -15.04 -3.81 -6.45
N ILE A 22 -13.83 -3.26 -6.70
CA ILE A 22 -13.33 -2.09 -5.98
C ILE A 22 -14.21 -0.88 -6.30
N THR A 23 -15.06 -0.49 -5.35
CA THR A 23 -15.98 0.65 -5.49
C THR A 23 -15.30 2.01 -5.27
N ASP A 24 -14.20 2.08 -4.52
CA ASP A 24 -13.46 3.33 -4.31
C ASP A 24 -12.60 3.72 -5.52
N THR A 25 -13.04 4.78 -6.22
CA THR A 25 -12.35 5.37 -7.37
C THR A 25 -10.90 5.77 -7.11
N LYS A 26 -10.51 6.09 -5.87
CA LYS A 26 -9.13 6.43 -5.53
C LYS A 26 -8.26 5.18 -5.58
N LEU A 27 -8.73 4.05 -5.06
CA LEU A 27 -7.97 2.79 -5.04
C LEU A 27 -7.74 2.20 -6.44
N LYS A 28 -8.62 2.51 -7.41
CA LYS A 28 -8.41 2.18 -8.84
C LYS A 28 -7.09 2.74 -9.39
N LEU A 29 -6.60 3.85 -8.84
CA LEU A 29 -5.34 4.44 -9.26
C LEU A 29 -4.13 3.61 -8.83
N ILE A 30 -4.20 2.96 -7.66
CA ILE A 30 -3.18 2.02 -7.22
C ILE A 30 -3.20 0.76 -8.09
N ASP A 31 -4.40 0.21 -8.32
CA ASP A 31 -4.60 -0.97 -9.16
C ASP A 31 -4.02 -0.77 -10.56
N LYS A 32 -4.29 0.38 -11.19
CA LYS A 32 -3.69 0.76 -12.48
C LYS A 32 -2.17 0.72 -12.47
N VAL A 33 -1.52 1.18 -11.40
CA VAL A 33 -0.06 1.15 -11.31
C VAL A 33 0.46 -0.27 -11.09
N ILE A 34 -0.26 -1.09 -10.32
CA ILE A 34 0.11 -2.50 -10.11
C ILE A 34 -0.04 -3.30 -11.40
N GLN A 35 -1.13 -3.14 -12.14
CA GLN A 35 -1.32 -3.77 -13.45
C GLN A 35 -0.22 -3.36 -14.45
N ASP A 36 0.22 -2.11 -14.42
CA ASP A 36 1.30 -1.61 -15.29
C ASP A 36 2.68 -2.17 -14.87
N PHE A 37 3.02 -2.09 -13.56
CA PHE A 37 4.37 -2.34 -13.07
C PHE A 37 4.64 -3.79 -12.62
N ALA A 38 3.65 -4.44 -12.00
CA ALA A 38 3.73 -5.78 -11.45
C ALA A 38 2.40 -6.55 -11.64
N PRO A 39 1.96 -6.80 -12.89
CA PRO A 39 0.68 -7.47 -13.17
C PRO A 39 0.58 -8.87 -12.55
N GLU A 40 1.72 -9.53 -12.31
CA GLU A 40 1.78 -10.83 -11.66
C GLU A 40 1.28 -10.85 -10.20
N ILE A 41 1.07 -9.69 -9.58
CA ILE A 41 0.45 -9.60 -8.25
C ILE A 41 -0.94 -8.93 -8.28
N ALA A 42 -1.39 -8.45 -9.44
CA ALA A 42 -2.64 -7.69 -9.58
C ALA A 42 -3.87 -8.51 -9.14
N TYR A 43 -3.88 -9.80 -9.45
CA TYR A 43 -4.99 -10.72 -9.13
C TYR A 43 -5.04 -11.16 -7.66
N VAL A 44 -3.93 -11.06 -6.92
CA VAL A 44 -3.85 -11.46 -5.50
C VAL A 44 -4.21 -10.28 -4.58
N TYR A 45 -4.13 -9.07 -5.11
CA TYR A 45 -4.37 -7.82 -4.40
C TYR A 45 -5.85 -7.56 -4.08
N GLN A 46 -6.78 -8.46 -4.44
CA GLN A 46 -8.22 -8.26 -4.27
C GLN A 46 -8.53 -7.71 -2.88
N PHE A 47 -8.98 -6.45 -2.86
CA PHE A 47 -9.58 -5.83 -1.70
C PHE A 47 -10.87 -6.60 -1.44
N ARG A 48 -10.80 -7.59 -0.55
CA ARG A 48 -12.02 -8.12 0.06
C ARG A 48 -12.47 -7.12 1.11
N GLU A 49 -13.63 -6.51 0.88
CA GLU A 49 -14.51 -6.27 2.02
C GLU A 49 -14.75 -7.64 2.66
N ASP A 50 -14.29 -7.80 3.90
CA ASP A 50 -14.47 -9.07 4.59
C ASP A 50 -15.93 -9.21 5.02
N GLU A 51 -16.76 -9.71 4.10
CA GLU A 51 -18.16 -10.07 4.36
C GLU A 51 -18.28 -11.38 5.16
N SER A 52 -17.21 -12.18 5.22
CA SER A 52 -17.23 -13.51 5.82
C SER A 52 -17.29 -13.50 7.36
N GLU A 53 -16.93 -12.38 8.00
CA GLU A 53 -16.84 -12.28 9.45
C GLU A 53 -18.13 -11.83 10.17
N GLU A 54 -19.16 -11.35 9.45
CA GLU A 54 -20.48 -11.07 10.07
C GLU A 54 -21.12 -12.35 10.64
N GLN A 55 -20.68 -13.54 10.22
CA GLN A 55 -21.27 -14.80 10.62
C GLN A 55 -20.59 -15.52 11.80
N GLN A 56 -19.35 -15.14 12.20
CA GLN A 56 -18.58 -15.95 13.17
C GLN A 56 -17.86 -15.20 14.30
N ILE A 57 -17.74 -13.87 14.25
CA ILE A 57 -17.16 -13.08 15.34
C ILE A 57 -18.29 -12.41 16.13
N LYS A 58 -18.25 -12.49 17.48
CA LYS A 58 -19.11 -11.66 18.35
C LYS A 58 -18.90 -10.19 17.97
N THR A 59 -19.85 -9.65 17.21
CA THR A 59 -19.81 -8.37 16.46
C THR A 59 -19.32 -7.17 17.28
N GLY A 60 -19.52 -7.19 18.60
CA GLY A 60 -19.05 -6.16 19.53
C GLY A 60 -17.54 -5.89 19.49
N ARG A 61 -16.71 -6.94 19.61
CA ARG A 61 -15.23 -6.78 19.67
C ARG A 61 -14.65 -6.34 18.33
N LEU A 62 -15.32 -6.66 17.23
CA LEU A 62 -14.89 -6.32 15.87
C LEU A 62 -14.95 -4.81 15.62
N HIS A 63 -16.10 -4.19 15.94
CA HIS A 63 -16.27 -2.75 15.76
C HIS A 63 -15.36 -1.93 16.67
N GLU A 64 -15.21 -2.35 17.92
CA GLU A 64 -14.28 -1.75 18.87
C GLU A 64 -12.84 -1.75 18.35
N ASN A 65 -12.36 -2.91 17.87
CA ASN A 65 -11.03 -3.05 17.31
C ASN A 65 -10.84 -2.21 16.03
N ARG A 66 -11.85 -2.13 15.16
CA ARG A 66 -11.81 -1.30 13.95
C ARG A 66 -11.70 0.19 14.31
N ILE A 67 -12.48 0.64 15.29
CA ILE A 67 -12.44 2.01 15.78
C ILE A 67 -11.07 2.31 16.41
N LEU A 68 -10.54 1.41 17.23
CA LEU A 68 -9.21 1.54 17.79
C LEU A 68 -8.12 1.60 16.70
N GLY A 69 -8.28 0.85 15.62
CA GLY A 69 -7.41 0.90 14.44
C GLY A 69 -7.45 2.24 13.73
N ILE A 70 -8.64 2.82 13.56
CA ILE A 70 -8.80 4.16 12.99
C ILE A 70 -8.16 5.22 13.90
N ILE A 71 -8.31 5.09 15.21
CA ILE A 71 -7.68 6.01 16.16
C ILE A 71 -6.15 5.91 16.07
N LEU A 72 -5.62 4.67 15.98
CA LEU A 72 -4.19 4.44 15.81
C LEU A 72 -3.68 4.96 14.45
N LYS A 73 -4.44 4.83 13.36
CA LYS A 73 -4.13 5.46 12.05
C LYS A 73 -3.83 6.94 12.21
N PHE A 74 -4.77 7.68 12.80
CA PHE A 74 -4.61 9.12 13.00
C PHE A 74 -3.39 9.46 13.85
N TYR A 75 -3.14 8.68 14.91
CA TYR A 75 -1.94 8.85 15.73
C TYR A 75 -0.64 8.65 14.92
N LEU A 76 -0.58 7.60 14.08
CA LEU A 76 0.57 7.33 13.21
C LEU A 76 0.78 8.40 12.13
N GLU A 77 -0.29 9.12 11.76
CA GLU A 77 -0.26 10.28 10.87
C GLU A 77 0.10 11.59 11.59
N GLY A 78 0.44 11.53 12.87
CA GLY A 78 0.79 12.69 13.69
C GLY A 78 -0.41 13.44 14.27
N LYS A 79 -1.65 12.97 14.03
CA LYS A 79 -2.86 13.58 14.55
C LYS A 79 -3.28 12.94 15.88
N LYS A 80 -3.01 13.66 16.97
CA LYS A 80 -3.28 13.17 18.33
C LYS A 80 -4.71 13.40 18.84
N LYS A 81 -5.42 14.41 18.31
CA LYS A 81 -6.80 14.75 18.73
C LYS A 81 -7.79 14.35 17.64
N ILE A 82 -8.72 13.44 17.97
CA ILE A 82 -9.60 12.83 16.97
C ILE A 82 -11.06 12.99 17.40
N LYS A 83 -11.93 13.41 16.48
CA LYS A 83 -13.38 13.57 16.70
C LYS A 83 -14.14 12.32 16.25
N THR A 84 -15.31 12.08 16.84
CA THR A 84 -16.20 10.97 16.42
C THR A 84 -16.53 11.00 14.93
N GLY A 85 -16.81 12.18 14.37
CA GLY A 85 -17.13 12.31 12.94
C GLY A 85 -15.96 11.92 12.02
N GLU A 86 -14.72 12.10 12.47
CA GLU A 86 -13.53 11.71 11.70
C GLU A 86 -13.35 10.19 11.73
N VAL A 87 -13.67 9.55 12.85
CA VAL A 87 -13.70 8.09 12.95
C VAL A 87 -14.78 7.53 12.03
N GLU A 88 -15.98 8.10 12.06
CA GLU A 88 -17.11 7.74 11.20
C GLU A 88 -16.78 7.85 9.70
N GLU A 89 -16.17 8.96 9.30
CA GLU A 89 -15.76 9.18 7.90
C GLU A 89 -14.73 8.17 7.40
N VAL A 90 -13.79 7.75 8.25
CA VAL A 90 -12.81 6.73 7.90
C VAL A 90 -13.46 5.35 7.93
N TYR A 91 -14.30 5.08 8.92
CA TYR A 91 -14.96 3.80 9.09
C TYR A 91 -15.81 3.43 7.87
N LYS A 92 -16.66 4.34 7.40
CA LYS A 92 -17.55 4.12 6.24
C LYS A 92 -16.82 3.95 4.89
N ARG A 93 -15.52 4.28 4.81
CA ARG A 93 -14.73 4.09 3.58
C ARG A 93 -14.21 2.66 3.43
N TYR A 94 -14.03 1.96 4.55
CA TYR A 94 -13.35 0.66 4.56
C TYR A 94 -14.23 -0.47 5.10
N PHE A 95 -15.36 -0.13 5.72
CA PHE A 95 -16.26 -1.08 6.34
C PHE A 95 -17.71 -0.67 6.10
N LYS A 96 -18.61 -1.67 6.12
CA LYS A 96 -20.05 -1.48 6.11
C LYS A 96 -20.47 -0.44 7.16
N GLU A 97 -21.23 0.56 6.71
CA GLU A 97 -21.64 1.69 7.54
C GLU A 97 -22.37 1.24 8.81
N ILE A 98 -22.05 1.89 9.93
CA ILE A 98 -22.72 1.70 11.21
C ILE A 98 -23.18 3.06 11.75
N ALA A 99 -24.22 3.06 12.57
CA ALA A 99 -24.72 4.29 13.17
C ALA A 99 -23.63 5.02 13.97
N ARG A 100 -23.61 6.35 13.87
CA ARG A 100 -22.70 7.21 14.65
C ARG A 100 -22.82 7.00 16.17
N SER A 101 -24.02 6.65 16.64
CA SER A 101 -24.27 6.28 18.04
C SER A 101 -23.46 5.05 18.44
N THR A 102 -23.39 4.04 17.57
CA THR A 102 -22.58 2.83 17.75
C THR A 102 -21.08 3.17 17.85
N ILE A 103 -20.56 4.03 16.97
CA ILE A 103 -19.17 4.51 17.04
C ILE A 103 -18.92 5.23 18.38
N SER A 104 -19.85 6.09 18.78
CA SER A 104 -19.77 6.82 20.04
C SER A 104 -19.77 5.88 21.25
N THR A 105 -20.54 4.79 21.20
CA THR A 105 -20.57 3.76 22.25
C THR A 105 -19.19 3.13 22.41
N TYR A 106 -18.56 2.64 21.34
CA TYR A 106 -17.24 2.01 21.41
C TYR A 106 -16.13 2.99 21.82
N LEU A 107 -16.16 4.24 21.34
CA LEU A 107 -15.22 5.27 21.80
C LEU A 107 -15.33 5.52 23.30
N ASN A 108 -16.55 5.49 23.86
CA ASN A 108 -16.77 5.61 25.30
C ASN A 108 -16.39 4.33 26.06
N MET A 109 -16.48 3.15 25.46
CA MET A 109 -15.97 1.89 26.04
C MET A 109 -14.45 1.93 26.15
N LEU A 110 -13.74 2.24 25.06
CA LEU A 110 -12.29 2.43 25.05
C LEU A 110 -11.84 3.50 26.05
N LYS A 111 -12.66 4.52 26.29
CA LYS A 111 -12.44 5.50 27.35
C LYS A 111 -12.58 4.89 28.75
N LYS A 112 -13.65 4.11 29.02
CA LYS A 112 -13.86 3.44 30.31
C LYS A 112 -12.73 2.45 30.64
N GLU A 113 -12.17 1.82 29.63
CA GLU A 113 -11.04 0.90 29.74
C GLU A 113 -9.68 1.60 29.86
N SER A 114 -9.67 2.94 29.93
CA SER A 114 -8.44 3.76 30.00
C SER A 114 -7.51 3.61 28.79
N THR A 115 -8.01 3.10 27.65
CA THR A 115 -7.27 3.13 26.37
C THR A 115 -7.24 4.54 25.81
N LEU A 116 -8.36 5.26 25.93
CA LEU A 116 -8.51 6.65 25.48
C LEU A 116 -8.89 7.56 26.66
N TYR A 117 -8.54 8.84 26.59
CA TYR A 117 -9.20 9.89 27.37
C TYR A 117 -9.96 10.85 26.46
N LYS A 118 -10.81 11.65 27.11
CA LYS A 118 -11.71 12.58 26.46
C LYS A 118 -11.40 14.00 26.88
N GLU A 119 -11.10 14.84 25.90
CA GLU A 119 -10.92 16.28 26.08
C GLU A 119 -12.11 17.01 25.44
N ARG A 120 -12.55 18.11 26.05
CA ARG A 120 -13.63 18.94 25.50
C ARG A 120 -13.11 20.33 25.21
N ASP A 121 -13.48 20.83 24.05
CA ASP A 121 -13.29 22.22 23.65
C ASP A 121 -14.67 22.76 23.21
N GLY A 122 -15.34 23.46 24.13
CA GLY A 122 -16.74 23.85 23.98
C GLY A 122 -17.66 22.65 23.74
N ARG A 123 -18.32 22.62 22.57
CA ARG A 123 -19.21 21.52 22.14
C ARG A 123 -18.46 20.36 21.48
N VAL A 124 -17.18 20.53 21.16
CA VAL A 124 -16.38 19.54 20.45
C VAL A 124 -15.75 18.58 21.44
N VAL A 125 -15.85 17.29 21.11
CA VAL A 125 -15.26 16.21 21.88
C VAL A 125 -14.09 15.62 21.09
N TYR A 126 -12.93 15.56 21.75
CA TYR A 126 -11.74 14.89 21.23
C TYR A 126 -11.48 13.62 22.03
N TYR A 127 -11.09 12.57 21.32
CA TYR A 127 -10.55 11.33 21.85
C TYR A 127 -9.05 11.30 21.57
N ILE A 128 -8.29 10.96 22.61
CA ILE A 128 -6.83 10.96 22.61
C ILE A 128 -6.38 9.68 23.33
N PHE A 129 -5.30 9.06 22.89
CA PHE A 129 -4.72 7.93 23.62
C PHE A 129 -4.30 8.34 25.03
N TYR A 130 -4.67 7.53 26.03
CA TYR A 130 -4.31 7.75 27.43
C TYR A 130 -2.79 7.70 27.63
N GLU A 131 -2.16 6.70 27.04
CA GLU A 131 -0.71 6.55 26.92
C GLU A 131 -0.34 6.52 25.44
N ASN A 132 0.81 7.12 25.08
CA ASN A 132 1.32 6.96 23.73
C ASN A 132 1.45 5.47 23.42
N PRO A 133 0.91 4.98 22.29
CA PRO A 133 1.20 3.64 21.81
C PRO A 133 2.70 3.39 21.87
N PRO A 134 3.17 2.22 22.36
CA PRO A 134 4.59 2.00 22.59
C PRO A 134 5.39 2.24 21.31
N ILE A 135 6.47 3.03 21.41
CA ILE A 135 7.42 3.26 20.33
C ILE A 135 8.05 1.90 20.01
N GLY A 136 7.86 1.42 18.78
CA GLY A 136 8.11 0.01 18.46
C GLY A 136 6.93 -0.90 18.81
N ILE A 137 5.73 -0.52 18.35
CA ILE A 137 4.51 -1.31 18.45
C ILE A 137 4.81 -2.76 18.06
N LYS A 138 4.93 -3.65 19.07
CA LYS A 138 5.11 -5.09 18.83
C LYS A 138 4.01 -5.54 17.87
N PRO A 139 4.26 -6.48 16.94
CA PRO A 139 3.25 -7.05 16.06
C PRO A 139 1.98 -7.49 16.81
N PHE A 140 2.11 -7.83 18.09
CA PHE A 140 1.02 -8.01 19.05
C PHE A 140 -0.07 -6.90 19.04
N TRP A 141 0.28 -5.63 18.94
CA TRP A 141 -0.70 -4.54 18.86
C TRP A 141 -1.42 -4.51 17.50
N PHE A 142 -0.77 -4.92 16.41
CA PHE A 142 -1.43 -5.20 15.12
C PHE A 142 -2.36 -6.41 15.20
N THR A 143 -2.09 -7.38 16.09
CA THR A 143 -2.99 -8.52 16.31
C THR A 143 -4.24 -8.14 17.10
N ARG A 144 -4.15 -7.23 18.09
CA ARG A 144 -5.32 -6.79 18.88
C ARG A 144 -6.15 -5.70 18.20
N ILE A 145 -5.51 -4.85 17.39
CA ILE A 145 -6.14 -3.70 16.74
C ILE A 145 -6.40 -4.05 15.28
N PHE A 146 -7.66 -4.00 14.84
CA PHE A 146 -8.00 -4.29 13.46
C PHE A 146 -7.21 -3.36 12.53
N CYS A 147 -6.60 -3.98 11.54
CA CYS A 147 -5.46 -3.49 10.79
C CYS A 147 -5.56 -2.02 10.35
N ILE A 148 -4.47 -1.28 10.57
CA ILE A 148 -4.19 0.01 9.91
C ILE A 148 -3.72 -0.26 8.47
N VAL A 149 -4.59 -0.95 7.75
CA VAL A 149 -4.71 -0.99 6.29
C VAL A 149 -4.45 0.43 5.73
N PRO A 150 -5.01 1.53 6.27
CA PRO A 150 -5.00 2.81 5.58
C PRO A 150 -3.64 3.49 5.38
N VAL A 151 -2.66 3.40 6.30
CA VAL A 151 -1.46 4.25 6.19
C VAL A 151 -0.54 3.79 5.05
N TYR A 152 -0.36 2.48 4.85
CA TYR A 152 0.37 1.98 3.69
C TYR A 152 -0.41 2.21 2.38
N PHE A 153 -1.74 2.21 2.39
CA PHE A 153 -2.52 2.58 1.20
C PHE A 153 -2.49 4.07 0.91
N ASP A 154 -2.55 4.93 1.92
CA ASP A 154 -2.42 6.38 1.78
C ASP A 154 -1.03 6.73 1.23
N ARG A 155 0.00 6.02 1.68
CA ARG A 155 1.36 6.10 1.12
C ARG A 155 1.43 5.54 -0.30
N ALA A 156 0.85 4.38 -0.59
CA ALA A 156 0.81 3.85 -1.96
C ALA A 156 0.08 4.81 -2.90
N MET A 157 -1.04 5.39 -2.45
CA MET A 157 -1.83 6.39 -3.18
C MET A 157 -1.01 7.62 -3.54
N LEU A 158 -0.18 8.08 -2.60
CA LEU A 158 0.76 9.17 -2.82
C LEU A 158 1.68 8.86 -4.00
N PHE A 159 2.40 7.74 -3.93
CA PHE A 159 3.36 7.37 -4.96
C PHE A 159 2.68 6.99 -6.27
N SER A 160 1.48 6.43 -6.26
CA SER A 160 0.71 6.19 -7.48
C SER A 160 0.33 7.50 -8.17
N LYS A 161 0.01 8.57 -7.43
CA LYS A 161 -0.20 9.90 -8.03
C LYS A 161 1.08 10.42 -8.68
N LEU A 162 2.24 10.23 -8.05
CA LEU A 162 3.54 10.59 -8.63
C LEU A 162 3.79 9.81 -9.91
N TYR A 163 3.56 8.49 -9.89
CA TYR A 163 3.73 7.59 -11.03
C TYR A 163 2.91 8.03 -12.24
N ILE A 164 1.63 8.36 -12.06
CA ILE A 164 0.76 8.82 -13.15
C ILE A 164 1.17 10.20 -13.65
N LYS A 165 1.62 11.09 -12.76
CA LYS A 165 2.08 12.44 -13.11
C LYS A 165 3.56 12.52 -13.52
N ALA A 166 4.23 11.39 -13.75
CA ALA A 166 5.67 11.33 -14.04
C ALA A 166 6.12 12.33 -15.12
N LYS A 167 5.39 12.41 -16.25
CA LYS A 167 5.70 13.34 -17.35
C LYS A 167 5.75 14.80 -16.87
N LYS A 168 4.78 15.22 -16.05
CA LYS A 168 4.74 16.59 -15.51
C LYS A 168 6.00 16.88 -14.68
N TYR A 169 6.37 15.98 -13.77
CA TYR A 169 7.52 16.17 -12.89
C TYR A 169 8.85 16.14 -13.64
N VAL A 170 9.00 15.25 -14.62
CA VAL A 170 10.20 15.19 -15.48
C VAL A 170 10.36 16.46 -16.30
N GLN A 171 9.28 16.96 -16.92
CA GLN A 171 9.33 18.21 -17.70
C GLN A 171 9.73 19.41 -16.84
N GLN A 172 9.19 19.51 -15.63
CA GLN A 172 9.59 20.54 -14.66
C GLN A 172 11.08 20.43 -14.31
N PHE A 173 11.57 19.22 -14.05
CA PHE A 173 12.98 18.99 -13.72
C PHE A 173 13.92 19.33 -14.88
N ILE A 174 13.61 18.92 -16.11
CA ILE A 174 14.41 19.23 -17.30
C ILE A 174 14.49 20.73 -17.53
N SER A 175 13.38 21.46 -17.35
CA SER A 175 13.35 22.92 -17.53
C SER A 175 14.29 23.66 -16.56
N ILE A 176 14.63 23.06 -15.42
CA ILE A 176 15.47 23.66 -14.38
C ILE A 176 16.93 23.18 -14.47
N TYR A 177 17.13 21.88 -14.73
CA TYR A 177 18.43 21.22 -14.57
C TYR A 177 19.11 20.81 -15.88
N GLY A 178 18.40 20.86 -17.02
CA GLY A 178 18.96 20.54 -18.33
C GLY A 178 19.36 19.07 -18.48
N SER A 179 18.40 18.20 -18.84
CA SER A 179 18.67 16.80 -19.20
C SER A 179 18.10 16.50 -20.59
N GLU A 180 18.84 15.76 -21.39
CA GLU A 180 18.59 15.60 -22.83
C GLU A 180 17.62 14.45 -23.17
N ASP A 181 17.22 13.63 -22.19
CA ASP A 181 16.50 12.38 -22.44
C ASP A 181 15.25 12.22 -21.57
N GLU A 182 14.20 12.98 -21.93
CA GLU A 182 12.90 12.98 -21.25
C GLU A 182 12.31 11.57 -21.12
N ASN A 183 12.43 10.75 -22.16
CA ASN A 183 11.84 9.42 -22.18
C ASN A 183 12.55 8.46 -21.22
N ILE A 184 13.88 8.47 -21.17
CA ILE A 184 14.59 7.63 -20.20
C ILE A 184 14.34 8.13 -18.78
N LEU A 185 14.31 9.44 -18.53
CA LEU A 185 13.97 9.97 -17.21
C LEU A 185 12.55 9.58 -16.77
N ILE A 186 11.55 9.65 -17.66
CA ILE A 186 10.18 9.19 -17.36
C ILE A 186 10.17 7.70 -17.01
N ARG A 187 10.86 6.87 -17.80
CA ARG A 187 10.95 5.43 -17.55
C ARG A 187 11.59 5.14 -16.19
N ASN A 188 12.72 5.76 -15.90
CA ASN A 188 13.49 5.54 -14.69
C ASN A 188 12.76 6.07 -13.44
N PHE A 189 12.12 7.23 -13.55
CA PHE A 189 11.25 7.78 -12.50
C PHE A 189 10.09 6.83 -12.18
N LYS A 190 9.40 6.34 -13.21
CA LYS A 190 8.33 5.35 -13.05
C LYS A 190 8.85 4.06 -12.44
N PHE A 191 10.03 3.60 -12.85
CA PHE A 191 10.63 2.39 -12.29
C PHE A 191 10.90 2.50 -10.80
N ILE A 192 11.57 3.58 -10.36
CA ILE A 192 11.83 3.84 -8.94
C ILE A 192 10.51 3.97 -8.17
N THR A 193 9.55 4.74 -8.68
CA THR A 193 8.25 4.95 -8.03
C THR A 193 7.44 3.65 -7.93
N GLY A 194 7.44 2.84 -8.98
CA GLY A 194 6.80 1.52 -8.99
C GLY A 194 7.44 0.57 -7.97
N LEU A 195 8.77 0.60 -7.85
CA LEU A 195 9.49 -0.20 -6.86
C LEU A 195 9.20 0.25 -5.43
N ILE A 196 9.06 1.55 -5.16
CA ILE A 196 8.59 2.09 -3.87
C ILE A 196 7.20 1.52 -3.55
N ILE A 197 6.27 1.57 -4.49
CA ILE A 197 4.90 1.05 -4.32
C ILE A 197 4.93 -0.45 -4.04
N LEU A 198 5.73 -1.21 -4.78
CA LEU A 198 5.85 -2.65 -4.57
C LEU A 198 6.46 -3.00 -3.21
N LYS A 199 7.46 -2.23 -2.75
CA LYS A 199 8.06 -2.36 -1.42
C LYS A 199 7.07 -1.95 -0.31
N ILE A 200 6.22 -0.95 -0.53
CA ILE A 200 5.10 -0.61 0.37
C ILE A 200 4.20 -1.84 0.58
N PHE A 201 3.87 -2.54 -0.51
CA PHE A 201 3.07 -3.77 -0.41
C PHE A 201 3.80 -4.89 0.33
N LYS A 202 5.11 -5.04 0.12
CA LYS A 202 5.93 -6.01 0.86
C LYS A 202 5.97 -5.69 2.36
N ASN A 203 6.17 -4.42 2.69
CA ASN A 203 6.22 -3.94 4.07
C ASN A 203 4.86 -4.15 4.76
N ARG A 204 3.76 -3.94 4.02
CA ARG A 204 2.41 -4.26 4.48
C ARG A 204 2.23 -5.77 4.66
N SER A 205 2.57 -6.59 3.65
CA SER A 205 2.30 -8.04 3.69
C SER A 205 3.04 -8.71 4.84
N SER A 206 4.34 -8.44 4.99
CA SER A 206 5.15 -8.99 6.08
C SER A 206 4.61 -8.64 7.47
N LYS A 207 4.21 -7.38 7.68
CA LYS A 207 3.61 -6.95 8.96
C LYS A 207 2.18 -7.48 9.13
N CYS A 208 1.45 -7.65 8.03
CA CYS A 208 0.11 -8.22 8.03
C CYS A 208 0.13 -9.72 8.30
N VAL A 209 1.14 -10.48 7.86
CA VAL A 209 1.27 -11.92 8.17
C VAL A 209 1.43 -12.17 9.66
N LEU A 210 1.94 -11.20 10.41
CA LEU A 210 2.00 -11.27 11.88
C LEU A 210 0.64 -10.96 12.54
N CYS A 211 -0.38 -10.57 11.78
CA CYS A 211 -1.73 -10.31 12.27
C CYS A 211 -2.48 -11.61 12.54
N GLN A 212 -3.32 -11.67 13.58
CA GLN A 212 -4.09 -12.87 13.90
C GLN A 212 -5.09 -13.29 12.79
N PHE A 213 -5.40 -12.38 11.87
CA PHE A 213 -6.31 -12.58 10.72
C PHE A 213 -5.59 -13.06 9.45
N SER A 214 -4.25 -13.10 9.44
CA SER A 214 -3.46 -13.56 8.29
C SER A 214 -3.39 -15.07 8.11
N LYS A 215 -4.00 -15.85 9.02
CA LYS A 215 -3.91 -17.31 9.08
C LYS A 215 -4.39 -18.06 7.82
N ARG A 216 -4.86 -17.35 6.80
CA ARG A 216 -5.21 -17.91 5.49
C ARG A 216 -3.93 -18.07 4.65
N GLU A 217 -3.71 -19.26 4.09
CA GLU A 217 -2.55 -19.58 3.25
C GLU A 217 -2.31 -18.60 2.09
N ILE A 218 -3.38 -17.97 1.60
CA ILE A 218 -3.31 -16.96 0.54
C ILE A 218 -2.41 -15.77 0.91
N TYR A 219 -2.30 -15.39 2.19
CA TYR A 219 -1.45 -14.29 2.63
C TYR A 219 0.04 -14.66 2.63
N ASN A 220 0.37 -15.92 2.94
CA ASN A 220 1.74 -16.42 2.85
C ASN A 220 2.20 -16.46 1.39
N LYS A 221 1.34 -16.96 0.49
CA LYS A 221 1.59 -16.94 -0.97
C LYS A 221 1.75 -15.51 -1.50
N LEU A 222 0.95 -14.56 -1.00
CA LEU A 222 1.05 -13.15 -1.38
C LEU A 222 2.41 -12.55 -0.96
N GLU A 223 2.87 -12.80 0.28
CA GLU A 223 4.16 -12.30 0.74
C GLU A 223 5.32 -12.85 -0.08
N GLU A 224 5.27 -14.13 -0.45
CA GLU A 224 6.27 -14.78 -1.29
C GLU A 224 6.30 -14.15 -2.69
N LEU A 225 5.15 -14.04 -3.36
CA LEU A 225 5.04 -13.44 -4.70
C LEU A 225 5.54 -12.00 -4.72
N ILE A 226 5.15 -11.19 -3.75
CA ILE A 226 5.64 -9.81 -3.63
C ILE A 226 7.15 -9.80 -3.38
N SER A 227 7.67 -10.68 -2.52
CA SER A 227 9.10 -10.74 -2.20
C SER A 227 9.95 -11.08 -3.42
N ILE A 228 9.48 -12.01 -4.24
CA ILE A 228 10.10 -12.37 -5.51
C ILE A 228 10.03 -11.17 -6.48
N ALA A 229 8.87 -10.54 -6.62
CA ALA A 229 8.69 -9.40 -7.52
C ALA A 229 9.58 -8.20 -7.15
N VAL A 230 9.78 -7.94 -5.85
CA VAL A 230 10.72 -6.93 -5.33
C VAL A 230 12.14 -7.32 -5.68
N LYS A 231 12.57 -8.56 -5.37
CA LYS A 231 13.93 -9.04 -5.64
C LYS A 231 14.30 -8.88 -7.11
N ASP A 232 13.41 -9.31 -8.00
CA ASP A 232 13.60 -9.25 -9.44
C ASP A 232 13.82 -7.85 -10.02
N ARG A 233 13.38 -6.82 -9.30
CA ARG A 233 13.40 -5.40 -9.69
C ARG A 233 14.40 -4.59 -8.88
N SER A 234 15.16 -5.22 -7.97
CA SER A 234 16.07 -4.52 -7.06
C SER A 234 17.44 -5.17 -6.88
N ASP A 235 17.65 -6.40 -7.34
CA ASP A 235 18.84 -7.19 -7.02
C ASP A 235 20.15 -6.67 -7.58
N VAL A 236 20.11 -5.89 -8.66
CA VAL A 236 21.30 -5.27 -9.29
C VAL A 236 21.29 -3.75 -9.14
N LEU A 237 20.38 -3.20 -8.33
CA LEU A 237 20.38 -1.77 -8.02
C LEU A 237 21.46 -1.42 -6.98
N PRO A 238 22.02 -0.20 -7.04
CA PRO A 238 22.96 0.29 -6.03
C PRO A 238 22.34 0.33 -4.64
N GLU A 239 23.11 -0.06 -3.61
CA GLU A 239 22.64 -0.07 -2.22
C GLU A 239 22.14 1.31 -1.75
N ASP A 240 22.80 2.38 -2.18
CA ASP A 240 22.41 3.75 -1.81
C ASP A 240 21.01 4.10 -2.33
N LEU A 241 20.67 3.68 -3.56
CA LEU A 241 19.32 3.87 -4.11
C LEU A 241 18.30 3.07 -3.31
N LEU A 242 18.63 1.82 -2.97
CA LEU A 242 17.76 0.95 -2.19
C LEU A 242 17.49 1.52 -0.80
N LYS A 243 18.53 1.86 -0.04
CA LYS A 243 18.39 2.33 1.35
C LYS A 243 17.82 3.74 1.44
N ASN A 244 18.40 4.69 0.69
CA ASN A 244 18.11 6.11 0.90
C ASN A 244 16.83 6.57 0.20
N VAL A 245 16.36 5.85 -0.82
CA VAL A 245 15.15 6.21 -1.57
C VAL A 245 14.08 5.14 -1.42
N ILE A 246 14.35 3.91 -1.86
CA ILE A 246 13.31 2.87 -1.92
C ILE A 246 12.80 2.52 -0.51
N GLU A 247 13.70 2.14 0.39
CA GLU A 247 13.34 1.72 1.75
C GLU A 247 12.77 2.87 2.55
N LYS A 248 13.47 4.00 2.58
CA LYS A 248 13.05 5.22 3.28
C LYS A 248 11.66 5.71 2.86
N PHE A 249 11.34 5.70 1.57
CA PHE A 249 10.03 6.14 1.08
C PHE A 249 8.94 5.08 1.17
N SER A 250 9.30 3.80 1.13
CA SER A 250 8.32 2.70 1.22
C SER A 250 7.83 2.39 2.62
N GLU A 251 8.50 2.90 3.65
CA GLU A 251 8.22 2.58 5.05
C GLU A 251 7.54 3.74 5.78
N ILE A 252 6.70 3.44 6.78
CA ILE A 252 6.01 4.47 7.58
C ILE A 252 6.90 5.01 8.70
N PRO A 253 6.65 6.22 9.24
CA PRO A 253 7.58 6.90 10.15
C PRO A 253 7.89 6.13 11.43
N MET A 254 6.93 5.31 11.88
CA MET A 254 7.10 4.49 13.07
C MET A 254 8.10 3.33 12.88
N PHE A 255 8.41 2.95 11.64
CA PHE A 255 9.36 1.90 11.30
C PHE A 255 10.58 2.49 10.57
N ASP A 256 11.04 3.65 11.03
CA ASP A 256 12.19 4.37 10.46
C ASP A 256 11.99 4.86 9.01
N GLY A 257 10.74 4.89 8.56
CA GLY A 257 10.36 5.49 7.29
C GLY A 257 10.34 7.01 7.31
N PHE A 258 10.27 7.63 6.13
CA PHE A 258 10.18 9.08 6.05
C PHE A 258 8.80 9.60 6.45
N ASN A 259 8.75 10.64 7.29
CA ASN A 259 7.51 11.34 7.58
C ASN A 259 7.18 12.29 6.42
N ILE A 260 6.16 11.93 5.65
CA ILE A 260 5.77 12.69 4.47
C ILE A 260 4.74 13.73 4.90
N LEU A 261 5.18 14.98 5.10
CA LEU A 261 4.31 16.10 5.44
C LEU A 261 3.88 16.86 4.18
N GLY A 262 2.57 17.13 4.06
CA GLY A 262 1.91 17.96 3.02
C GLY A 262 2.78 18.51 1.88
N GLU A 263 3.30 19.72 2.03
CA GLU A 263 3.99 20.48 0.96
C GLU A 263 5.29 19.83 0.44
N GLU A 264 5.91 18.91 1.19
CA GLU A 264 7.10 18.18 0.74
C GLU A 264 6.80 17.19 -0.39
N ILE A 265 5.55 16.75 -0.49
CA ILE A 265 5.05 15.76 -1.46
C ILE A 265 5.19 16.25 -2.90
N GLU A 266 4.82 17.51 -3.15
CA GLU A 266 4.66 17.97 -4.53
C GLU A 266 5.98 18.42 -5.16
N ASN A 267 7.01 18.74 -4.37
CA ASN A 267 8.26 19.31 -4.90
C ASN A 267 9.54 18.57 -4.47
N ASN A 268 9.64 18.07 -3.24
CA ASN A 268 10.90 17.49 -2.74
C ASN A 268 11.05 16.01 -3.13
N ILE A 269 10.02 15.20 -2.89
CA ILE A 269 10.05 13.76 -3.20
C ILE A 269 10.27 13.51 -4.70
N PRO A 270 9.52 14.14 -5.64
CA PRO A 270 9.72 13.92 -7.06
C PRO A 270 11.13 14.34 -7.51
N LYS A 271 11.65 15.44 -6.95
CA LYS A 271 13.00 15.93 -7.26
C LYS A 271 14.09 14.97 -6.78
N GLU A 272 13.95 14.39 -5.60
CA GLU A 272 14.88 13.39 -5.07
C GLU A 272 14.86 12.12 -5.94
N ILE A 273 13.68 11.63 -6.30
CA ILE A 273 13.53 10.49 -7.23
C ILE A 273 14.17 10.80 -8.59
N LEU A 274 13.97 12.01 -9.14
CA LEU A 274 14.52 12.40 -10.43
C LEU A 274 16.05 12.54 -10.41
N ARG A 275 16.61 13.08 -9.32
CA ARG A 275 18.07 13.10 -9.13
C ARG A 275 18.65 11.70 -9.15
N CYS A 276 18.00 10.75 -8.47
CA CYS A 276 18.43 9.35 -8.49
C CYS A 276 18.21 8.69 -9.86
N ALA A 277 17.11 9.00 -10.54
CA ALA A 277 16.82 8.49 -11.89
C ALA A 277 17.88 8.91 -12.91
N ASP A 278 18.43 10.10 -12.77
CA ASP A 278 19.50 10.66 -13.60
C ASP A 278 20.87 10.12 -13.19
N ALA A 279 21.19 10.15 -11.89
CA ALA A 279 22.48 9.70 -11.35
C ALA A 279 22.75 8.21 -11.59
N TYR A 280 21.72 7.35 -11.43
CA TYR A 280 21.83 5.90 -11.56
C TYR A 280 21.29 5.37 -12.91
N LYS A 281 21.28 6.21 -13.96
CA LYS A 281 20.68 5.89 -15.27
C LYS A 281 21.13 4.52 -15.82
N LYS A 282 22.43 4.23 -15.76
CA LYS A 282 22.99 2.96 -16.29
C LYS A 282 22.55 1.74 -15.50
N ASP A 283 22.56 1.83 -14.16
CA ASP A 283 22.16 0.72 -13.29
C ASP A 283 20.66 0.44 -13.41
N LEU A 284 19.85 1.51 -13.51
CA LEU A 284 18.41 1.42 -13.74
C LEU A 284 18.11 0.77 -15.10
N ASP A 285 18.79 1.17 -16.15
CA ASP A 285 18.63 0.59 -17.49
C ASP A 285 18.96 -0.90 -17.50
N PHE A 286 20.04 -1.29 -16.81
CA PHE A 286 20.42 -2.68 -16.65
C PHE A 286 19.38 -3.47 -15.84
N GLN A 287 18.95 -2.97 -14.68
CA GLN A 287 17.93 -3.61 -13.86
C GLN A 287 16.61 -3.77 -14.62
N ILE A 288 16.14 -2.74 -15.32
CA ILE A 288 14.90 -2.79 -16.12
C ILE A 288 14.99 -3.90 -17.17
N MET A 289 16.10 -3.98 -17.90
CA MET A 289 16.33 -5.01 -18.91
C MET A 289 16.33 -6.41 -18.29
N VAL A 290 16.99 -6.61 -17.15
CA VAL A 290 17.00 -7.89 -16.42
C VAL A 290 15.60 -8.26 -15.93
N SER A 291 14.85 -7.31 -15.37
CA SER A 291 13.49 -7.54 -14.86
C SER A 291 12.53 -7.95 -15.97
N ILE A 292 12.61 -7.33 -17.15
CA ILE A 292 11.79 -7.71 -18.31
C ILE A 292 12.09 -9.15 -18.72
N ARG A 293 13.38 -9.51 -18.87
CA ARG A 293 13.78 -10.89 -19.23
C ARG A 293 13.28 -11.92 -18.23
N ARG A 294 13.37 -11.64 -16.92
CA ARG A 294 12.87 -12.55 -15.87
C ARG A 294 11.36 -12.71 -15.90
N LYS A 295 10.63 -11.62 -16.13
CA LYS A 295 9.18 -11.65 -16.29
C LYS A 295 8.77 -12.51 -17.47
N ASP A 296 9.42 -12.33 -18.62
CA ASP A 296 9.15 -13.11 -19.83
C ASP A 296 9.46 -14.60 -19.64
N LEU A 297 10.57 -14.93 -18.97
CA LEU A 297 10.92 -16.31 -18.65
C LEU A 297 9.88 -16.99 -17.75
N ARG A 298 9.39 -16.30 -16.72
CA ARG A 298 8.36 -16.85 -15.82
C ARG A 298 7.02 -17.02 -16.50
N LEU A 299 6.64 -16.08 -17.37
CA LEU A 299 5.42 -16.22 -18.17
C LEU A 299 5.50 -17.46 -19.06
N LYS A 300 6.64 -17.68 -19.73
CA LYS A 300 6.87 -18.90 -20.53
C LYS A 300 6.82 -20.17 -19.69
N GLN A 301 7.43 -20.17 -18.50
CA GLN A 301 7.39 -21.32 -17.58
C GLN A 301 5.97 -21.62 -17.10
N LYS A 302 5.17 -20.59 -16.81
CA LYS A 302 3.79 -20.75 -16.38
C LYS A 302 2.91 -21.36 -17.47
N LEU A 303 3.04 -20.88 -18.71
CA LEU A 303 2.31 -21.44 -19.86
C LEU A 303 2.63 -22.93 -20.09
N VAL A 304 3.91 -23.32 -19.97
CA VAL A 304 4.33 -24.72 -20.11
C VAL A 304 3.77 -25.62 -19.00
N LEU A 305 3.68 -25.12 -17.76
CA LEU A 305 3.09 -25.87 -16.65
C LEU A 305 1.57 -26.04 -16.81
N GLU A 306 0.88 -25.00 -17.30
CA GLU A 306 -0.56 -25.05 -17.55
C GLU A 306 -0.90 -25.96 -18.74
N GLU A 307 -0.07 -26.01 -19.78
CA GLU A 307 -0.20 -26.98 -20.89
C GLU A 307 -0.03 -28.43 -20.41
N GLN A 308 0.83 -28.68 -19.42
CA GLN A 308 1.04 -30.02 -18.84
C GLN A 308 -0.11 -30.47 -17.93
N ASP A 309 -0.78 -29.54 -17.24
CA ASP A 309 -1.95 -29.83 -16.40
C ASP A 309 -3.24 -30.06 -17.22
N ILE A 310 -3.29 -29.64 -18.49
CA ILE A 310 -4.43 -29.89 -19.40
C ILE A 310 -4.41 -31.32 -19.97
N ASP A 311 -3.24 -31.95 -20.03
CA ASP A 311 -3.05 -33.32 -20.52
C ASP A 311 -3.13 -34.40 -19.41
N SER A 312 -3.56 -34.04 -18.20
CA SER A 312 -3.75 -34.95 -17.03
C SER A 312 -5.19 -35.03 -16.54
#